data_AF-A0A7V2NHY8-F1
#
_entry.id   AF-A0A7V2NHY8-F1
#
_cell.length_a   1.000
_cell.length_b   1.000
_cell.length_c   1.000
_cell.angle_alpha   90.00
_cell.angle_beta   90.00
_cell.angle_gamma   90.00
#
_symmetry.space_group_name_H-M   'P 1'
#
loop_
_entity.id
_entity.type
_entity.pdbx_description
1 polymer ?
#
loop_
_entity_poly.entity_id
_entity_poly.type
_entity_poly.pdbx_seq_one_letter_code
_entity_poly.pdbx_strand_id
1 'polypeptide(L)'
;MFWKRLGIDEPFTEVSMTRDGDELIARLPAQPPAGKLVYHVDLIEPDGSQIGLPGGDETITLRFKDPEPLGILIPHIICMFLALLFGVRTLLSVFSGESFKFTSWGTLIFLIIGGVVLGPLLQKAAFGDYWTGWPFGADVTDNKLALAFVAWIVAVWRLNVVENQRKARIFVIVACLVLFSVFLIPHSLGGSTFNYDTGAVDTGL
;
A
#
# COMPACT_ATOMS: atom_id res chain seq x y z
N MET A 1 -2.73 18.27 -24.85
CA MET A 1 -2.57 17.74 -23.47
C MET A 1 -1.46 18.51 -22.81
N PHE A 2 -1.60 18.82 -21.53
CA PHE A 2 -0.60 19.55 -20.75
C PHE A 2 -0.19 18.73 -19.55
N TRP A 3 1.10 18.67 -19.24
CA TRP A 3 1.61 17.94 -18.09
C TRP A 3 2.77 18.66 -17.39
N LYS A 4 2.99 18.36 -16.11
CA LYS A 4 4.19 18.75 -15.37
C LYS A 4 4.50 17.72 -14.29
N ARG A 5 5.72 17.75 -13.76
CA ARG A 5 6.14 16.96 -12.60
C ARG A 5 5.49 17.51 -11.34
N LEU A 6 4.94 16.63 -10.51
CA LEU A 6 4.37 17.02 -9.24
C LEU A 6 5.50 17.35 -8.26
N GLY A 7 5.46 18.54 -7.65
CA GLY A 7 6.43 18.97 -6.65
C GLY A 7 7.56 19.87 -7.17
N ILE A 8 7.62 20.12 -8.49
CA ILE A 8 8.51 21.15 -9.08
C ILE A 8 7.67 22.34 -9.50
N ASP A 9 8.16 23.55 -9.25
CA ASP A 9 7.61 24.78 -9.82
C ASP A 9 8.07 24.94 -11.27
N GLU A 10 7.43 24.18 -12.18
CA GLU A 10 7.64 24.25 -13.62
C GLU A 10 6.33 24.54 -14.36
N PRO A 11 6.39 25.29 -15.50
CA PRO A 11 5.22 25.49 -16.34
C PRO A 11 4.77 24.17 -16.97
N PHE A 12 3.47 24.07 -17.27
CA PHE A 12 2.94 22.92 -17.99
C PHE A 12 3.59 22.80 -19.37
N THR A 13 4.06 21.59 -19.69
CA THR A 13 4.58 21.23 -21.01
C THR A 13 3.43 20.72 -21.87
N GLU A 14 3.24 21.34 -23.03
CA GLU A 14 2.27 20.89 -24.02
C GLU A 14 2.79 19.66 -24.77
N VAL A 15 1.93 18.65 -24.90
CA VAL A 15 2.14 17.47 -25.73
C VAL A 15 0.94 17.33 -26.66
N SER A 16 1.22 17.34 -27.96
CA SER A 16 0.24 17.07 -29.00
C SER A 16 -0.20 15.61 -28.92
N MET A 17 -1.52 15.41 -28.96
CA MET A 17 -2.11 14.06 -28.99
C MET A 17 -2.28 13.64 -30.45
N THR A 18 -1.98 12.38 -30.75
CA THR A 18 -2.18 11.79 -32.07
C THR A 18 -3.43 10.92 -32.04
N ARG A 19 -4.32 11.10 -33.01
CA ARG A 19 -5.49 10.24 -33.16
C ARG A 19 -5.08 8.90 -33.79
N ASP A 20 -5.42 7.80 -33.14
CA ASP A 20 -5.24 6.43 -33.62
C ASP A 20 -6.59 5.70 -33.56
N GLY A 21 -7.27 5.60 -34.70
CA GLY A 21 -8.64 5.09 -34.75
C GLY A 21 -9.61 5.93 -33.91
N ASP A 22 -10.18 5.31 -32.89
CA ASP A 22 -11.10 5.95 -31.93
C ASP A 22 -10.40 6.47 -30.66
N GLU A 23 -9.08 6.29 -30.56
CA GLU A 23 -8.28 6.74 -29.41
C GLU A 23 -7.48 8.02 -29.71
N LEU A 24 -7.26 8.84 -28.68
CA LEU A 24 -6.36 9.98 -28.68
C LEU A 24 -5.17 9.65 -27.78
N ILE A 25 -3.99 9.48 -28.39
CA ILE A 25 -2.80 8.97 -27.72
C ILE A 25 -1.79 10.09 -27.54
N ALA A 26 -1.30 10.24 -26.31
CA ALA A 26 -0.13 11.07 -25.99
C ALA A 26 0.89 10.23 -25.20
N ARG A 27 2.18 10.52 -25.42
CA ARG A 27 3.27 9.83 -24.75
C ARG A 27 3.90 10.77 -23.73
N LEU A 28 3.82 10.39 -22.46
CA LEU A 28 4.52 11.07 -21.37
C LEU A 28 5.93 10.47 -21.19
N PRO A 29 6.91 11.28 -20.75
CA PRO A 29 8.24 10.75 -20.45
C PRO A 29 8.19 9.81 -19.25
N ALA A 30 8.89 8.68 -19.35
CA ALA A 30 9.06 7.76 -18.23
C ALA A 30 9.66 8.49 -17.02
N GLN A 31 9.11 8.20 -15.84
CA GLN A 31 9.60 8.73 -14.56
C GLN A 31 10.24 7.61 -13.74
N PRO A 32 11.15 7.93 -12.82
CA PRO A 32 11.61 6.96 -11.83
C PRO A 32 10.45 6.44 -10.97
N PRO A 33 10.64 5.29 -10.28
CA PRO A 33 9.66 4.76 -9.34
C PRO A 33 9.20 5.79 -8.32
N ALA A 34 7.91 5.77 -7.97
CA ALA A 34 7.23 6.78 -7.15
C ALA A 34 7.15 8.20 -7.76
N GLY A 35 7.71 8.41 -8.97
CA GLY A 35 7.55 9.62 -9.78
C GLY A 35 6.08 9.95 -9.98
N LYS A 36 5.71 11.23 -9.83
CA LYS A 36 4.35 11.70 -10.03
C LYS A 36 4.31 12.80 -11.09
N LEU A 37 3.45 12.61 -12.08
CA LEU A 37 3.11 13.64 -13.05
C LEU A 37 1.68 14.11 -12.80
N VAL A 38 1.42 15.38 -13.01
CA VAL A 38 0.07 15.91 -13.11
C VAL A 38 -0.20 16.32 -14.55
N TYR A 39 -1.39 16.03 -15.05
CA TYR A 39 -1.79 16.40 -16.39
C TYR A 39 -3.26 16.80 -16.47
N HIS A 40 -3.60 17.58 -17.48
CA HIS A 40 -4.96 17.79 -17.94
C HIS A 40 -5.01 17.74 -19.48
N VAL A 41 -6.19 17.49 -20.02
CA VAL A 41 -6.39 17.40 -21.47
C VAL A 41 -7.41 18.43 -21.89
N ASP A 42 -6.99 19.37 -22.75
CA ASP A 42 -7.89 20.27 -23.42
C ASP A 42 -8.19 19.73 -24.82
N LEU A 43 -9.47 19.56 -25.10
CA LEU A 43 -10.00 19.17 -26.40
C LEU A 43 -10.63 20.39 -27.07
N ILE A 44 -10.41 20.53 -28.37
CA ILE A 44 -11.06 21.55 -29.19
C ILE A 44 -12.08 20.84 -30.06
N GLU A 45 -13.36 21.18 -29.91
CA GLU A 45 -14.43 20.66 -30.75
C GLU A 45 -14.44 21.33 -32.14
N PRO A 46 -15.08 20.72 -33.15
CA PRO A 46 -15.18 21.31 -34.49
C PRO A 46 -15.87 22.69 -34.54
N ASP A 47 -16.70 23.01 -33.53
CA ASP A 47 -17.36 24.31 -33.39
C ASP A 47 -16.48 25.38 -32.73
N GLY A 48 -15.25 25.00 -32.33
CA GLY A 48 -14.29 25.87 -31.67
C GLY A 48 -14.45 25.94 -30.14
N SER A 49 -15.39 25.21 -29.55
CA SER A 49 -15.52 25.11 -28.10
C SER A 49 -14.37 24.28 -27.50
N GLN A 50 -13.99 24.60 -26.26
CA GLN A 50 -12.92 23.92 -25.54
C GLN A 50 -13.51 23.11 -24.38
N ILE A 51 -13.09 21.85 -24.27
CA ILE A 51 -13.45 20.95 -23.18
C ILE A 51 -12.18 20.54 -22.45
N GLY A 52 -12.04 20.98 -21.20
CA GLY A 52 -11.01 20.49 -20.29
C GLY A 52 -11.44 19.18 -19.64
N LEU A 53 -10.52 18.22 -19.55
CA LEU A 53 -10.67 16.96 -18.83
C LEU A 53 -9.60 16.90 -17.73
N PRO A 54 -9.97 16.78 -16.45
CA PRO A 54 -11.28 16.39 -15.90
C PRO A 54 -12.33 17.52 -15.81
N GLY A 55 -11.96 18.77 -16.11
CA GLY A 55 -12.85 19.94 -16.11
C GLY A 55 -12.35 21.04 -15.18
N GLY A 56 -12.49 22.31 -15.58
CA GLY A 56 -11.96 23.45 -14.81
C GLY A 56 -10.44 23.44 -14.67
N ASP A 57 -9.93 23.96 -13.54
CA ASP A 57 -8.49 23.99 -13.20
C ASP A 57 -7.98 22.68 -12.55
N GLU A 58 -8.78 21.60 -12.58
CA GLU A 58 -8.41 20.33 -11.96
C GLU A 58 -7.39 19.55 -12.80
N THR A 59 -6.52 18.77 -12.13
CA THR A 59 -5.49 17.95 -12.78
C THR A 59 -5.54 16.51 -12.31
N ILE A 60 -5.24 15.58 -13.20
CA ILE A 60 -5.11 14.15 -12.89
C ILE A 60 -3.68 13.86 -12.47
N THR A 61 -3.50 13.17 -11.35
CA THR A 61 -2.19 12.73 -10.86
C THR A 61 -1.91 11.29 -11.29
N LEU A 62 -0.82 11.07 -12.00
CA LEU A 62 -0.31 9.75 -12.38
C LEU A 62 0.95 9.43 -11.59
N ARG A 63 1.00 8.23 -10.98
CA ARG A 63 2.19 7.72 -10.26
C ARG A 63 2.82 6.57 -11.05
N PHE A 64 4.14 6.62 -11.21
CA PHE A 64 4.93 5.57 -11.85
C PHE A 64 5.38 4.52 -10.82
N LYS A 65 5.36 3.26 -11.24
CA LYS A 65 5.86 2.11 -10.47
C LYS A 65 6.57 1.14 -11.39
N ASP A 66 7.57 0.45 -10.87
CA ASP A 66 8.18 -0.66 -11.59
C ASP A 66 7.32 -1.92 -11.51
N PRO A 67 7.39 -2.83 -12.50
CA PRO A 67 6.68 -4.10 -12.46
C PRO A 67 7.16 -4.96 -11.28
N GLU A 68 6.23 -5.38 -10.43
CA GLU A 68 6.57 -6.20 -9.28
C GLU A 68 6.84 -7.66 -9.71
N PRO A 69 7.93 -8.30 -9.23
CA PRO A 69 8.23 -9.67 -9.58
C PRO A 69 7.14 -10.63 -9.06
N LEU A 70 6.44 -11.29 -9.98
CA LEU A 70 5.33 -12.21 -9.67
C LEU A 70 5.74 -13.33 -8.69
N GLY A 71 7.00 -13.77 -8.75
CA GLY A 71 7.56 -14.78 -7.84
C GLY A 71 7.62 -14.34 -6.37
N ILE A 72 7.56 -13.03 -6.08
CA ILE A 72 7.47 -12.49 -4.71
C ILE A 72 6.03 -12.07 -4.42
N LEU A 73 5.32 -11.51 -5.40
CA LEU A 73 3.96 -11.00 -5.25
C LEU A 73 2.97 -12.11 -4.88
N ILE A 74 3.03 -13.23 -5.60
CA ILE A 74 2.10 -14.35 -5.37
C ILE A 74 2.30 -14.95 -3.98
N PRO A 75 3.53 -15.31 -3.54
CA PRO A 75 3.75 -15.80 -2.17
C PRO A 75 3.35 -14.78 -1.09
N HIS A 76 3.59 -13.48 -1.32
CA HIS A 76 3.20 -12.42 -0.39
C HIS A 76 1.69 -12.43 -0.16
N ILE A 77 0.91 -12.36 -1.25
CA ILE A 77 -0.55 -12.35 -1.21
C ILE A 77 -1.07 -13.60 -0.49
N ILE A 78 -0.57 -14.77 -0.87
CA ILE A 78 -0.98 -16.04 -0.24
C ILE A 78 -0.70 -16.02 1.27
N CYS A 79 0.48 -15.57 1.70
CA CYS A 79 0.81 -15.48 3.11
C CYS A 79 -0.08 -14.49 3.85
N MET A 80 -0.40 -13.33 3.27
CA MET A 80 -1.29 -12.34 3.89
C MET A 80 -2.72 -12.89 4.05
N PHE A 81 -3.24 -13.60 3.03
CA PHE A 81 -4.54 -14.28 3.14
C PHE A 81 -4.53 -15.40 4.19
N LEU A 82 -3.45 -16.18 4.28
CA LEU A 82 -3.32 -17.22 5.29
C LEU A 82 -3.22 -16.62 6.70
N ALA A 83 -2.51 -15.50 6.87
CA ALA A 83 -2.48 -14.77 8.15
C ALA A 83 -3.89 -14.33 8.56
N LEU A 84 -4.67 -13.76 7.63
CA LEU A 84 -6.06 -13.37 7.90
C LEU A 84 -6.94 -14.58 8.23
N LEU A 85 -6.85 -15.67 7.45
CA LEU A 85 -7.63 -16.88 7.65
C LEU A 85 -7.34 -17.52 9.02
N PHE A 86 -6.07 -17.63 9.40
CA PHE A 86 -5.66 -18.12 10.70
C PHE A 86 -6.09 -17.15 11.82
N GLY A 87 -6.07 -15.84 11.58
CA GLY A 87 -6.59 -14.83 12.51
C GLY A 87 -8.09 -15.00 12.79
N VAL A 88 -8.90 -15.16 11.75
CA VAL A 88 -10.34 -15.47 11.87
C VAL A 88 -10.57 -16.79 12.60
N ARG A 89 -9.83 -17.85 12.23
CA ARG A 89 -9.93 -19.14 12.91
C ARG A 89 -9.54 -19.04 14.38
N THR A 90 -8.51 -18.26 14.71
CA THR A 90 -8.07 -18.00 16.08
C THR A 90 -9.19 -17.33 16.87
N LEU A 91 -9.82 -16.29 16.32
CA LEU A 91 -10.92 -15.60 16.99
C LEU A 91 -12.11 -16.54 17.25
N LEU A 92 -12.49 -17.35 16.26
CA LEU A 92 -13.54 -18.36 16.42
C LEU A 92 -13.17 -19.40 17.49
N SER A 93 -11.93 -19.90 17.52
CA SER A 93 -11.45 -20.83 18.56
C SER A 93 -11.57 -20.25 19.96
N VAL A 94 -11.31 -18.94 20.12
CA VAL A 94 -11.41 -18.28 21.42
C VAL A 94 -12.87 -18.27 21.93
N PHE A 95 -13.84 -18.06 21.04
CA PHE A 95 -15.26 -18.08 21.38
C PHE A 95 -15.84 -19.48 21.54
N SER A 96 -15.37 -20.46 20.76
CA SER A 96 -15.80 -21.86 20.89
C SER A 96 -15.17 -22.58 22.07
N GLY A 97 -14.13 -21.99 22.69
CA GLY A 97 -13.40 -22.60 23.80
C GLY A 97 -12.39 -23.68 23.38
N GLU A 98 -12.17 -23.84 22.07
CA GLU A 98 -11.15 -24.74 21.52
C GLU A 98 -9.72 -24.21 21.76
N SER A 99 -8.72 -25.07 21.54
CA SER A 99 -7.33 -24.62 21.54
C SER A 99 -7.07 -23.66 20.38
N PHE A 100 -6.54 -22.48 20.70
CA PHE A 100 -6.20 -21.42 19.74
C PHE A 100 -4.69 -21.17 19.65
N LYS A 101 -3.87 -22.02 20.29
CA LYS A 101 -2.40 -21.84 20.31
C LYS A 101 -1.79 -22.06 18.92
N PHE A 102 -2.17 -23.15 18.25
CA PHE A 102 -1.67 -23.47 16.90
C PHE A 102 -2.05 -22.40 15.89
N THR A 103 -3.32 -21.97 15.92
CA THR A 103 -3.84 -20.96 15.00
C THR A 103 -3.22 -19.59 15.25
N SER A 104 -2.97 -19.22 16.51
CA SER A 104 -2.26 -17.99 16.86
C SER A 104 -0.83 -17.95 16.32
N TRP A 105 -0.09 -19.06 16.47
CA TRP A 105 1.26 -19.18 15.92
C TRP A 105 1.26 -19.15 14.39
N GLY A 106 0.29 -19.82 13.75
CA GLY A 106 0.12 -19.77 12.30
C GLY A 106 -0.07 -18.34 11.80
N THR A 107 -0.96 -17.55 12.43
CA THR A 107 -1.17 -16.14 12.08
C THR A 107 0.13 -15.34 12.16
N LEU A 108 0.89 -15.48 13.26
CA LEU A 108 2.14 -14.75 13.44
C LEU A 108 3.19 -15.14 12.39
N ILE A 109 3.35 -16.44 12.10
CA ILE A 109 4.33 -16.93 11.10
C ILE A 109 3.99 -16.41 9.71
N PHE A 110 2.73 -16.50 9.29
CA PHE A 110 2.32 -15.98 7.99
C PHE A 110 2.41 -14.46 7.90
N LEU A 111 2.17 -13.73 8.99
CA LEU A 111 2.36 -12.29 9.05
C LEU A 111 3.84 -11.89 8.96
N ILE A 112 4.75 -12.68 9.54
CA ILE A 112 6.20 -12.48 9.38
C ILE A 112 6.60 -12.69 7.93
N ILE A 113 6.24 -13.84 7.35
CA ILE A 113 6.67 -14.19 5.98
C ILE A 113 6.03 -13.24 4.97
N GLY A 114 4.70 -13.09 4.99
CA GLY A 114 3.98 -12.23 4.07
C GLY A 114 4.26 -10.76 4.30
N GLY A 115 4.04 -10.29 5.52
CA GLY A 115 4.14 -8.88 5.85
C GLY A 115 5.58 -8.40 5.97
N VAL A 116 6.33 -8.92 6.94
CA VAL A 116 7.64 -8.35 7.35
C VAL A 116 8.78 -8.73 6.39
N VAL A 117 8.70 -9.88 5.71
CA VAL A 117 9.74 -10.32 4.79
C VAL A 117 9.37 -10.00 3.34
N LEU A 118 8.27 -10.56 2.83
CA LEU A 118 7.91 -10.42 1.43
C LEU A 118 7.36 -9.03 1.08
N GLY A 119 6.69 -8.35 2.02
CA GLY A 119 6.19 -6.99 1.84
C GLY A 119 7.30 -5.99 1.49
N PRO A 120 8.33 -5.83 2.35
CA PRO A 120 9.50 -5.00 2.06
C PRO A 120 10.24 -5.33 0.76
N LEU A 121 10.33 -6.62 0.43
CA LEU A 121 10.95 -7.05 -0.82
C LEU A 121 10.16 -6.57 -2.04
N LEU A 122 8.83 -6.63 -1.99
CA LEU A 122 7.95 -6.09 -3.03
C LEU A 122 8.02 -4.58 -3.10
N GLN A 123 8.00 -3.91 -1.94
CA GLN A 123 8.07 -2.45 -1.89
C GLN A 123 9.37 -1.94 -2.52
N LYS A 124 10.49 -2.60 -2.22
CA LYS A 124 11.75 -2.26 -2.86
C LYS A 124 11.71 -2.48 -4.37
N ALA A 125 11.12 -3.58 -4.81
CA ALA A 125 11.02 -3.86 -6.23
C ALA A 125 10.14 -2.85 -6.97
N ALA A 126 9.12 -2.29 -6.32
CA ALA A 126 8.17 -1.36 -6.91
C ALA A 126 8.60 0.12 -6.82
N PHE A 127 9.27 0.51 -5.73
CA PHE A 127 9.53 1.91 -5.34
C PHE A 127 10.97 2.20 -4.90
N GLY A 128 11.85 1.20 -4.81
CA GLY A 128 13.26 1.36 -4.45
C GLY A 128 13.58 1.24 -2.96
N ASP A 129 12.60 1.38 -2.07
CA ASP A 129 12.79 1.33 -0.61
C ASP A 129 12.20 0.06 0.02
N TYR A 130 12.91 -0.52 1.00
CA TYR A 130 12.42 -1.71 1.71
C TYR A 130 11.30 -1.40 2.70
N TRP A 131 11.36 -0.25 3.37
CA TRP A 131 10.43 0.09 4.45
C TRP A 131 10.35 1.60 4.57
N THR A 132 9.13 2.10 4.57
CA THR A 132 8.80 3.53 4.59
C THR A 132 7.88 3.89 5.76
N GLY A 133 7.56 2.92 6.63
CA GLY A 133 6.88 3.15 7.90
C GLY A 133 7.81 3.45 9.06
N TRP A 134 7.23 3.61 10.25
CA TRP A 134 7.93 3.84 11.50
C TRP A 134 8.93 2.70 11.79
N PRO A 135 10.13 2.99 12.31
CA PRO A 135 10.62 4.30 12.76
C PRO A 135 11.27 5.16 11.67
N PHE A 136 11.36 4.69 10.43
CA PHE A 136 12.16 5.33 9.38
C PHE A 136 11.37 6.26 8.45
N GLY A 137 10.04 6.14 8.42
CA GLY A 137 9.15 7.01 7.66
C GLY A 137 7.73 7.03 8.22
N ALA A 138 6.81 7.63 7.46
CA ALA A 138 5.43 7.85 7.87
C ALA A 138 4.38 7.09 7.02
N ASP A 139 4.81 6.13 6.19
CA ASP A 139 3.89 5.39 5.33
C ASP A 139 2.82 4.63 6.12
N VAL A 140 1.57 4.87 5.73
CA VAL A 140 0.40 4.36 6.45
C VAL A 140 0.28 2.84 6.29
N THR A 141 0.70 2.28 5.15
CA THR A 141 0.60 0.84 4.89
C THR A 141 1.59 0.07 5.75
N ASP A 142 2.84 0.52 5.80
CA ASP A 142 3.87 -0.08 6.63
C ASP A 142 3.57 0.07 8.13
N ASN A 143 3.06 1.24 8.55
CA ASN A 143 2.66 1.48 9.94
C ASN A 143 1.54 0.56 10.42
N LYS A 144 0.52 0.34 9.58
CA LYS A 144 -0.57 -0.61 9.89
C LYS A 144 -0.03 -2.03 10.06
N LEU A 145 0.87 -2.44 9.17
CA LEU A 145 1.48 -3.76 9.25
C LEU A 145 2.31 -3.91 10.53
N ALA A 146 3.13 -2.90 10.88
CA ALA A 146 3.90 -2.90 12.12
C ALA A 146 3.01 -3.02 13.36
N LEU A 147 1.89 -2.28 13.39
CA LEU A 147 0.91 -2.37 14.47
C LEU A 147 0.33 -3.78 14.62
N ALA A 148 -0.10 -4.39 13.50
CA ALA A 148 -0.59 -5.77 13.50
C ALA A 148 0.49 -6.74 13.99
N PHE A 149 1.71 -6.60 13.49
CA PHE A 149 2.82 -7.48 13.82
C PHE A 149 3.18 -7.42 15.31
N VAL A 150 3.32 -6.23 15.88
CA VAL A 150 3.59 -6.03 17.31
C VAL A 150 2.45 -6.59 18.16
N ALA A 151 1.19 -6.34 17.79
CA ALA A 151 0.04 -6.88 18.51
C ALA A 151 0.06 -8.42 18.54
N TRP A 152 0.39 -9.07 17.43
CA TRP A 152 0.49 -10.53 17.35
C TRP A 152 1.70 -11.10 18.10
N ILE A 153 2.85 -10.44 18.10
CA ILE A 153 4.00 -10.82 18.94
C ILE A 153 3.58 -10.81 20.41
N VAL A 154 2.96 -9.71 20.88
CA VAL A 154 2.52 -9.57 22.28
C VAL A 154 1.48 -10.63 22.63
N ALA A 155 0.53 -10.90 21.74
CA ALA A 155 -0.48 -11.93 21.96
C ALA A 155 0.14 -13.33 22.10
N VAL A 156 0.99 -13.74 21.16
CA VAL A 156 1.65 -15.06 21.20
C VAL A 156 2.61 -15.17 22.38
N TRP A 157 3.35 -14.11 22.71
CA TRP A 157 4.22 -14.09 23.88
C TRP A 157 3.42 -14.27 25.18
N ARG A 158 2.32 -13.52 25.35
CA ARG A 158 1.44 -13.64 26.53
C ARG A 158 0.80 -15.01 26.64
N LEU A 159 0.50 -15.68 25.53
CA LEU A 159 -0.01 -17.06 25.53
C LEU A 159 0.99 -18.08 26.10
N ASN A 160 2.28 -17.86 25.91
CA ASN A 160 3.32 -18.78 26.36
C ASN A 160 3.84 -18.47 27.77
N VAL A 161 3.70 -17.22 28.24
CA VAL A 161 4.24 -16.77 29.54
C VAL A 161 3.19 -16.74 30.65
N VAL A 162 1.92 -16.46 30.33
CA VAL A 162 0.88 -16.27 31.36
C VAL A 162 0.15 -17.58 31.64
N GLU A 163 0.26 -18.09 32.87
CA GLU A 163 -0.49 -19.28 33.33
C GLU A 163 -2.01 -19.05 33.30
N ASN A 164 -2.45 -17.82 33.56
CA ASN A 164 -3.86 -17.44 33.50
C ASN A 164 -4.35 -17.28 32.04
N GLN A 165 -4.86 -18.39 31.50
CA GLN A 165 -5.43 -18.50 30.15
C GLN A 165 -6.52 -17.45 29.86
N ARG A 166 -7.25 -16.95 30.87
CA ARG A 166 -8.31 -15.95 30.68
C ARG A 166 -7.76 -14.58 30.31
N LYS A 167 -6.63 -14.18 30.91
CA LYS A 167 -5.95 -12.92 30.55
C LYS A 167 -5.30 -13.02 29.17
N ALA A 168 -4.69 -14.17 28.86
CA ALA A 168 -4.07 -14.40 27.55
C ALA A 168 -5.08 -14.32 26.39
N ARG A 169 -6.33 -14.80 26.59
CA ARG A 169 -7.42 -14.68 25.60
C ARG A 169 -7.71 -13.23 25.20
N ILE A 170 -7.68 -12.29 26.14
CA ILE A 170 -7.97 -10.88 25.85
C ILE A 170 -6.94 -10.31 24.86
N PHE A 171 -5.65 -10.62 25.04
CA PHE A 171 -4.60 -10.17 24.13
C PHE A 171 -4.79 -10.73 22.72
N VAL A 172 -5.21 -11.99 22.60
CA VAL A 172 -5.48 -12.61 21.29
C VAL A 172 -6.68 -11.98 20.60
N ILE A 173 -7.76 -11.70 21.35
CA ILE A 173 -8.95 -11.00 20.80
C ILE A 173 -8.54 -9.62 20.30
N VAL A 174 -7.79 -8.86 21.11
CA VAL A 174 -7.30 -7.53 20.72
C VAL A 174 -6.42 -7.63 19.46
N ALA A 175 -5.51 -8.59 19.38
CA ALA A 175 -4.66 -8.78 18.19
C ALA A 175 -5.48 -9.14 16.94
N CYS A 176 -6.54 -9.97 17.07
CA CYS A 176 -7.45 -10.26 15.96
C CYS A 176 -8.19 -9.00 15.50
N LEU A 177 -8.69 -8.19 16.44
CA LEU A 177 -9.36 -6.93 16.11
C LEU A 177 -8.42 -5.96 15.39
N VAL A 178 -7.19 -5.80 15.88
CA VAL A 178 -6.16 -4.98 15.23
C VAL A 178 -5.88 -5.49 13.81
N LEU A 179 -5.70 -6.79 13.64
CA LEU A 179 -5.48 -7.39 12.31
C LEU A 179 -6.63 -7.04 11.36
N PHE A 180 -7.87 -7.24 11.77
CA PHE A 180 -9.02 -6.95 10.90
C PHE A 180 -9.17 -5.46 10.60
N SER A 181 -8.92 -4.58 11.58
CA SER A 181 -8.89 -3.15 11.34
C SER A 181 -7.84 -2.78 10.30
N VAL A 182 -6.64 -3.37 10.36
CA VAL A 182 -5.58 -3.13 9.38
C VAL A 182 -6.00 -3.54 7.98
N PHE A 183 -6.64 -4.71 7.82
CA PHE A 183 -7.13 -5.17 6.51
C PHE A 183 -8.36 -4.40 5.99
N LEU A 184 -9.13 -3.75 6.87
CA LEU A 184 -10.31 -2.95 6.49
C LEU A 184 -9.94 -1.55 6.00
N ILE A 185 -8.82 -0.97 6.46
CA ILE A 185 -8.45 0.39 6.06
C ILE A 185 -7.83 0.34 4.66
N PRO A 186 -8.43 1.00 3.65
CA PRO A 186 -7.95 0.95 2.27
C PRO A 186 -6.49 1.42 2.14
N HIS A 187 -5.77 0.80 1.20
CA HIS A 187 -4.34 0.99 0.93
C HIS A 187 -3.97 2.35 0.29
N SER A 188 -4.92 3.26 0.08
CA SER A 188 -4.72 4.48 -0.72
C SER A 188 -4.56 5.79 0.07
N LEU A 189 -4.47 5.73 1.41
CA LEU A 189 -4.54 6.95 2.25
C LEU A 189 -3.19 7.65 2.53
N GLY A 190 -2.09 7.28 1.86
CA GLY A 190 -0.82 8.00 1.98
C GLY A 190 0.37 7.13 1.62
N GLY A 191 0.78 7.19 0.35
CA GLY A 191 1.97 6.46 -0.14
C GLY A 191 3.08 7.40 -0.61
N SER A 192 4.26 6.84 -0.84
CA SER A 192 5.53 7.50 -1.19
C SER A 192 5.54 8.43 -2.42
N THR A 193 5.98 9.68 -2.26
CA THR A 193 6.15 10.68 -3.33
C THR A 193 7.60 10.81 -3.72
N PHE A 194 7.94 10.67 -5.00
CA PHE A 194 9.28 11.03 -5.45
C PHE A 194 9.47 12.55 -5.40
N ASN A 195 10.49 12.99 -4.68
CA ASN A 195 10.91 14.39 -4.63
C ASN A 195 11.92 14.62 -5.76
N TYR A 196 11.52 15.44 -6.73
CA TYR A 196 12.32 15.72 -7.91
C TYR A 196 13.51 16.66 -7.66
N ASP A 197 13.48 17.44 -6.59
CA ASP A 197 14.57 18.36 -6.24
C ASP A 197 15.73 17.63 -5.56
N THR A 198 15.40 16.62 -4.75
CA THR A 198 16.40 15.84 -4.01
C THR A 198 16.77 14.52 -4.70
N GLY A 199 15.97 14.07 -5.67
CA GLY A 199 16.12 12.79 -6.35
C GLY A 199 15.81 11.58 -5.45
N ALA A 200 15.15 11.81 -4.31
CA ALA A 200 14.84 10.79 -3.31
C ALA A 200 13.32 10.56 -3.20
N VAL A 201 12.94 9.37 -2.75
CA VAL A 201 11.55 9.06 -2.45
C VAL A 201 11.23 9.55 -1.04
N ASP A 202 10.29 10.50 -0.93
CA ASP A 202 9.80 11.01 0.34
C ASP A 202 8.52 10.25 0.76
N THR A 203 8.35 10.03 2.06
CA THR A 203 7.32 9.15 2.61
C THR A 203 6.53 9.87 3.70
N GLY A 204 5.37 10.39 3.31
CA GLY A 204 4.48 11.15 4.20
C GLY A 204 3.35 11.81 3.43
N LEU A 205 2.32 12.23 4.15
CA LEU A 205 1.24 13.08 3.66
C LEU A 205 1.76 14.47 3.29
#